data_AF-A0A1A8VDH0-F1
#
_entry.id   AF-A0A1A8VDH0-F1
#
_cell.length_a   1.000
_cell.length_b   1.000
_cell.length_c   1.000
_cell.angle_alpha   90.00
_cell.angle_beta   90.00
_cell.angle_gamma   90.00
#
_symmetry.space_group_name_H-M   'P 1'
#
loop_
_entity.id
_entity.type
_entity.pdbx_description
1 polymer ?
#
loop_
_entity_poly.entity_id
_entity_poly.type
_entity_poly.pdbx_seq_one_letter_code
_entity_poly.pdbx_strand_id
1 'polypeptide(L)'
;GSFNDFLADFKLTFGCYESSSDIRKRLLKLSQGRKTVADLAVDFRILAARTTWNDDALIGAFTEALNDKVRDQLALCPEPSSLDELIRLAISIDKRQRELRRHEPEPPVFPARERHSKISGRPVSEPPSSEEPMQMGRTRLTPEEREYRQKSGLCMYCGTAGHFVNSCPALLKGRARH
;
A
#
# COMPACT_ATOMS: atom_id res chain seq x y z
N GLY A 1 27.97 3.48 57.64
CA GLY A 1 26.90 3.46 56.64
C GLY A 1 26.35 2.07 56.54
N SER A 2 25.04 1.92 56.57
CA SER A 2 24.36 0.65 56.32
C SER A 2 24.51 0.28 54.84
N PHE A 3 24.46 -1.02 54.51
CA PHE A 3 24.42 -1.50 53.13
C PHE A 3 23.26 -0.85 52.33
N ASN A 4 22.15 -0.55 53.00
CA ASN A 4 21.01 0.16 52.40
C ASN A 4 21.36 1.61 52.01
N ASP A 5 22.21 2.30 52.77
CA ASP A 5 22.64 3.67 52.47
C ASP A 5 23.54 3.68 51.23
N PHE A 6 24.46 2.70 51.14
CA PHE A 6 25.29 2.51 49.95
C PHE A 6 24.46 2.20 48.71
N LEU A 7 23.44 1.34 48.81
CA LEU A 7 22.53 1.04 47.70
C LEU A 7 21.71 2.26 47.27
N ALA A 8 21.29 3.10 48.22
CA ALA A 8 20.60 4.36 47.92
C ALA A 8 21.51 5.34 47.18
N ASP A 9 22.73 5.58 47.69
CA ASP A 9 23.74 6.44 47.04
C ASP A 9 24.16 5.90 45.67
N PHE A 10 24.35 4.59 45.54
CA PHE A 10 24.71 3.96 44.27
C PHE A 10 23.60 4.12 43.23
N LYS A 11 22.33 3.92 43.62
CA LYS A 11 21.17 4.17 42.76
C LYS A 11 21.00 5.66 42.45
N LEU A 12 21.34 6.56 43.37
CA LEU A 12 21.29 8.00 43.13
C LEU A 12 22.38 8.46 42.16
N THR A 13 23.57 7.87 42.24
CA THR A 13 24.75 8.28 41.46
C THR A 13 24.81 7.61 40.08
N PHE A 14 24.40 6.34 39.98
CA PHE A 14 24.50 5.54 38.76
C PHE A 14 23.14 5.04 38.24
N GLY A 15 22.08 5.09 39.05
CA GLY A 15 20.75 4.70 38.63
C GLY A 15 20.12 5.80 37.80
N CYS A 16 20.19 5.65 36.47
CA CYS A 16 19.26 6.34 35.61
C CYS A 16 17.86 5.73 35.88
N TYR A 17 17.12 6.27 36.85
CA TYR A 17 15.76 5.83 37.09
C TYR A 17 14.90 6.35 35.94
N GLU A 18 14.55 5.47 35.00
CA GLU A 18 13.45 5.77 34.10
C GLU A 18 12.17 5.77 34.94
N SER A 19 11.48 6.91 35.01
CA SER A 19 10.17 6.96 35.66
C SER A 19 9.18 6.07 34.90
N SER A 20 8.17 5.54 35.59
CA SER A 20 7.04 4.87 34.93
C SER A 20 6.40 5.76 33.84
N SER A 21 6.44 7.09 34.00
CA SER A 21 6.01 8.04 32.97
C SER A 21 6.90 7.99 31.71
N ASP A 22 8.22 7.89 31.89
CA ASP A 22 9.18 7.86 30.79
C ASP A 22 9.09 6.56 30.00
N ILE A 23 8.92 5.42 30.71
CA ILE A 23 8.69 4.11 30.10
C ILE A 23 7.43 4.13 29.25
N ARG A 24 6.31 4.66 29.78
CA ARG A 24 5.05 4.79 29.03
C ARG A 24 5.19 5.68 27.80
N LYS A 25 5.87 6.84 27.92
CA LYS A 25 6.16 7.71 26.77
C LYS A 25 7.01 7.02 25.72
N ARG A 26 8.00 6.23 26.15
CA ARG A 26 8.87 5.48 25.24
C ARG A 26 8.12 4.35 24.54
N LEU A 27 7.24 3.66 25.25
CA LEU A 27 6.35 2.63 24.70
C LEU A 27 5.43 3.23 23.62
N LEU A 28 4.80 4.38 23.88
CA LEU A 28 3.92 5.07 22.92
C LEU A 28 4.65 5.65 21.71
N LYS A 29 5.92 6.03 21.88
CA LYS A 29 6.76 6.53 20.78
C LYS A 29 7.43 5.42 19.99
N LEU A 30 7.30 4.16 20.44
CA LEU A 30 7.88 3.03 19.74
C LEU A 30 7.18 2.86 18.38
N SER A 31 7.97 2.69 17.33
CA SER A 31 7.47 2.45 15.98
C SER A 31 8.35 1.44 15.28
N GLN A 32 7.75 0.67 14.37
CA GLN A 32 8.44 -0.36 13.59
C GLN A 32 9.56 0.27 12.75
N GLY A 33 9.26 1.37 12.06
CA GLY A 33 10.22 2.04 11.18
C GLY A 33 10.80 1.07 10.15
N ARG A 34 12.13 0.91 10.17
CA ARG A 34 12.87 0.00 9.28
C ARG A 34 13.07 -1.41 9.85
N LYS A 35 12.71 -1.64 11.12
CA LYS A 35 12.91 -2.91 11.80
C LYS A 35 11.90 -3.97 11.33
N THR A 36 12.20 -5.23 11.59
CA THR A 36 11.20 -6.30 11.44
C THR A 36 10.14 -6.17 12.53
N VAL A 37 8.96 -6.74 12.31
CA VAL A 37 7.94 -6.80 13.37
C VAL A 37 8.43 -7.62 14.55
N ALA A 38 9.26 -8.64 14.31
CA ALA A 38 9.85 -9.45 15.38
C ALA A 38 10.79 -8.62 16.28
N ASP A 39 11.66 -7.79 15.69
CA ASP A 39 12.54 -6.91 16.45
C ASP A 39 11.74 -5.88 17.26
N LEU A 40 10.72 -5.28 16.63
CA LEU A 40 9.81 -4.37 17.32
C LEU A 40 9.13 -5.06 18.51
N ALA A 41 8.65 -6.29 18.34
CA ALA A 41 7.96 -7.03 19.39
C ALA A 41 8.85 -7.30 20.61
N VAL A 42 10.15 -7.52 20.41
CA VAL A 42 11.12 -7.64 21.52
C VAL A 42 11.21 -6.34 22.29
N ASP A 43 11.47 -5.22 21.61
CA ASP A 43 11.56 -3.89 22.22
C ASP A 43 10.25 -3.53 22.96
N PHE A 44 9.11 -3.84 22.35
CA PHE A 44 7.79 -3.57 22.91
C PHE A 44 7.54 -4.39 24.18
N ARG A 45 7.84 -5.69 24.18
CA ARG A 45 7.67 -6.57 25.35
C ARG A 45 8.55 -6.15 26.52
N ILE A 46 9.79 -5.72 26.26
CA ILE A 46 10.69 -5.21 27.32
C ILE A 46 10.07 -3.98 28.01
N LEU A 47 9.49 -3.07 27.25
CA LEU A 47 8.85 -1.87 27.80
C LEU A 47 7.50 -2.20 28.47
N ALA A 48 6.68 -3.05 27.84
CA ALA A 48 5.37 -3.47 28.34
C ALA A 48 5.48 -4.21 29.69
N ALA A 49 6.50 -5.05 29.87
CA ALA A 49 6.76 -5.74 31.14
C ALA A 49 7.05 -4.78 32.32
N ARG A 50 7.39 -3.51 32.03
CA ARG A 50 7.67 -2.47 33.02
C ARG A 50 6.50 -1.50 33.18
N THR A 51 5.38 -1.71 32.48
CA THR A 51 4.15 -0.92 32.64
C THR A 51 3.05 -1.74 33.33
N THR A 52 2.01 -1.07 33.78
CA THR A 52 0.82 -1.67 34.41
C THR A 52 -0.38 -1.65 33.45
N TRP A 53 -0.12 -1.75 32.14
CA TRP A 53 -1.17 -1.68 31.12
C TRP A 53 -1.87 -3.02 30.97
N ASN A 54 -3.17 -2.97 30.67
CA ASN A 54 -3.94 -4.14 30.33
C ASN A 54 -3.72 -4.53 28.86
N ASP A 55 -4.16 -5.73 28.50
CA ASP A 55 -3.97 -6.28 27.15
C ASP A 55 -4.61 -5.40 26.08
N ASP A 56 -5.81 -4.86 26.29
CA ASP A 56 -6.46 -3.96 25.32
C ASP A 56 -5.60 -2.72 25.01
N ALA A 57 -5.02 -2.09 26.03
CA ALA A 57 -4.14 -0.94 25.83
C ALA A 57 -2.84 -1.34 25.11
N LEU A 58 -2.31 -2.54 25.40
CA LEU A 58 -1.12 -3.06 24.74
C LEU A 58 -1.40 -3.45 23.28
N ILE A 59 -2.57 -4.02 22.98
CA ILE A 59 -3.05 -4.34 21.63
C ILE A 59 -3.16 -3.07 20.80
N GLY A 60 -3.83 -2.04 21.34
CA GLY A 60 -3.97 -0.75 20.65
C GLY A 60 -2.61 -0.09 20.40
N ALA A 61 -1.74 -0.03 21.42
CA ALA A 61 -0.43 0.58 21.29
C ALA A 61 0.51 -0.19 20.35
N PHE A 62 0.48 -1.53 20.38
CA PHE A 62 1.27 -2.33 19.46
C PHE A 62 0.77 -2.17 18.03
N THR A 63 -0.55 -2.15 17.82
CA THR A 63 -1.15 -1.93 16.50
C THR A 63 -0.72 -0.59 15.92
N GLU A 64 -0.74 0.49 16.71
CA GLU A 64 -0.26 1.82 16.26
C GLU A 64 1.25 1.88 16.00
N ALA A 65 2.04 1.04 16.67
CA ALA A 65 3.48 0.99 16.45
C ALA A 65 3.86 0.29 15.13
N LEU A 66 2.94 -0.47 14.50
CA LEU A 66 3.20 -1.20 13.26
C LEU A 66 3.17 -0.28 12.03
N ASN A 67 3.91 -0.66 11.00
CA ASN A 67 3.87 0.03 9.71
C ASN A 67 2.50 -0.17 9.03
N ASP A 68 2.03 0.85 8.30
CA ASP A 68 0.74 0.87 7.59
C ASP A 68 0.47 -0.41 6.80
N LYS A 69 1.47 -0.89 6.03
CA LYS A 69 1.31 -2.11 5.23
C LYS A 69 0.96 -3.35 6.05
N VAL A 70 1.44 -3.44 7.29
CA VAL A 70 1.12 -4.55 8.19
C VAL A 70 -0.25 -4.31 8.82
N ARG A 71 -0.55 -3.07 9.24
CA ARG A 71 -1.87 -2.67 9.78
C ARG A 71 -3.00 -2.91 8.78
N ASP A 72 -2.79 -2.56 7.52
CA ASP A 72 -3.77 -2.75 6.43
C ASP A 72 -4.13 -4.24 6.25
N GLN A 73 -3.15 -5.14 6.40
CA GLN A 73 -3.40 -6.58 6.30
C GLN A 73 -4.06 -7.13 7.58
N LEU A 74 -3.68 -6.60 8.75
CA LEU A 74 -4.33 -6.94 10.01
C LEU A 74 -5.81 -6.56 10.02
N ALA A 75 -6.18 -5.44 9.39
CA ALA A 75 -7.57 -5.00 9.26
C ALA A 75 -8.47 -5.97 8.47
N LEU A 76 -7.88 -6.91 7.72
CA LEU A 76 -8.58 -7.97 6.98
C LEU A 76 -8.69 -9.28 7.78
N CYS A 77 -8.05 -9.36 8.94
CA CYS A 77 -8.04 -10.53 9.80
C CYS A 77 -9.04 -10.36 10.95
N PRO A 78 -9.50 -11.47 11.59
CA PRO A 78 -10.26 -11.37 12.82
C PRO A 78 -9.46 -10.63 13.89
N GLU A 79 -10.16 -9.88 14.74
CA GLU A 79 -9.55 -9.12 15.82
C GLU A 79 -8.86 -10.07 16.82
N PRO A 80 -7.56 -9.89 17.09
CA PRO A 80 -6.82 -10.76 18.00
C PRO A 80 -7.25 -10.52 19.46
N SER A 81 -7.39 -11.61 20.21
CA SER A 81 -7.87 -11.59 21.59
C SER A 81 -6.78 -11.32 22.63
N SER A 82 -5.51 -11.36 22.21
CA SER A 82 -4.35 -11.16 23.08
C SER A 82 -3.20 -10.50 22.33
N LEU A 83 -2.32 -9.83 23.07
CA LEU A 83 -1.09 -9.25 22.53
C LEU A 83 -0.22 -10.30 21.81
N ASP A 84 -0.14 -11.51 22.37
CA ASP A 84 0.67 -12.60 21.80
C ASP A 84 0.10 -13.15 20.50
N GLU A 85 -1.22 -13.19 20.36
CA GLU A 85 -1.88 -13.52 19.10
C GLU A 85 -1.62 -12.45 18.04
N LEU A 86 -1.79 -11.17 18.40
CA LEU A 86 -1.50 -10.03 17.52
C LEU A 86 -0.04 -10.05 17.04
N ILE A 87 0.93 -10.23 17.95
CA ILE A 87 2.35 -10.28 17.61
C ILE A 87 2.64 -11.42 16.64
N ARG A 88 2.13 -12.64 16.89
CA ARG A 88 2.34 -13.79 16.00
C ARG A 88 1.78 -13.53 14.60
N LEU A 89 0.57 -12.98 14.51
CA LEU A 89 -0.07 -12.66 13.25
C LEU A 89 0.70 -11.58 12.48
N ALA A 90 1.08 -10.50 13.15
CA ALA A 90 1.84 -9.40 12.56
C ALA A 90 3.23 -9.85 12.05
N ILE A 91 3.92 -10.74 12.77
CA ILE A 91 5.19 -11.35 12.31
C ILE A 91 4.97 -12.19 11.05
N SER A 92 3.90 -12.99 11.00
CA SER A 92 3.56 -13.79 9.82
C SER A 92 3.33 -12.92 8.59
N ILE A 93 2.59 -11.82 8.75
CA ILE A 93 2.34 -10.83 7.69
C ILE A 93 3.65 -10.17 7.22
N ASP A 94 4.49 -9.67 8.14
CA ASP A 94 5.77 -9.03 7.80
C ASP A 94 6.70 -10.01 7.05
N LYS A 95 6.77 -11.27 7.52
CA LYS A 95 7.53 -12.33 6.86
C LYS A 95 7.04 -12.55 5.42
N ARG A 96 5.73 -12.69 5.23
CA ARG A 96 5.13 -12.90 3.90
C ARG A 96 5.38 -11.71 2.98
N GLN A 97 5.23 -10.48 3.47
CA GLN A 97 5.49 -9.28 2.67
C GLN A 97 6.96 -9.18 2.24
N ARG A 98 7.90 -9.56 3.12
CA ARG A 98 9.34 -9.59 2.78
C ARG A 98 9.66 -10.67 1.76
N GLU A 99 9.03 -11.84 1.86
CA GLU A 99 9.15 -12.89 0.84
C GLU A 99 8.65 -12.42 -0.52
N LEU A 100 7.48 -11.79 -0.58
CA LEU A 100 6.94 -11.25 -1.83
C LEU A 100 7.87 -10.19 -2.45
N ARG A 101 8.44 -9.29 -1.63
CA ARG A 101 9.42 -8.30 -2.11
C ARG A 101 10.70 -8.93 -2.67
N ARG A 102 11.12 -10.09 -2.15
CA ARG A 102 12.29 -10.82 -2.69
C ARG A 102 12.01 -11.45 -4.05
N HIS A 103 10.75 -11.78 -4.32
CA HIS A 103 10.32 -12.44 -5.55
C HIS A 103 9.75 -11.47 -6.60
N GLU A 104 9.52 -10.21 -6.25
CA GLU A 104 9.12 -9.18 -7.20
C GLU A 104 10.30 -8.91 -8.14
N PRO A 105 10.20 -9.27 -9.44
CA PRO A 105 11.24 -8.93 -10.40
C PRO A 105 11.36 -7.40 -10.43
N GLU A 106 12.59 -6.88 -10.48
CA GLU A 106 12.79 -5.44 -10.68
C GLU A 106 11.89 -4.97 -11.83
N PRO A 107 11.07 -3.92 -11.63
CA PRO A 107 10.25 -3.41 -12.70
C PRO A 107 11.17 -3.05 -13.86
N PRO A 108 10.83 -3.40 -15.12
CA PRO A 108 11.65 -3.00 -16.24
C PRO A 108 11.79 -1.48 -16.16
N VAL A 109 13.04 -1.00 -16.18
CA VAL A 109 13.37 0.43 -16.22
C VAL A 109 12.88 0.96 -17.57
N PHE A 110 11.58 1.24 -17.67
CA PHE A 110 11.03 1.96 -18.80
C PHE A 110 11.44 3.42 -18.64
N PRO A 111 12.12 4.02 -19.64
CA PRO A 111 12.49 5.43 -19.55
C PRO A 111 11.21 6.25 -19.39
N ALA A 112 11.24 7.14 -18.41
CA ALA A 112 10.12 7.98 -18.01
C ALA A 112 9.53 8.69 -19.22
N ARG A 113 8.33 8.29 -19.65
CA ARG A 113 7.51 9.12 -20.53
C ARG A 113 6.60 9.95 -19.64
N GLU A 114 6.73 11.26 -19.81
CA GLU A 114 6.13 12.32 -19.02
C GLU A 114 4.64 12.09 -18.75
N ARG A 115 4.29 12.16 -17.46
CA ARG A 115 2.91 12.09 -16.95
C ARG A 115 2.19 13.39 -17.27
N HIS A 116 1.19 13.32 -18.14
CA HIS A 116 0.04 14.23 -18.05
C HIS A 116 -1.09 13.55 -17.27
N SER A 117 -1.20 13.96 -16.01
CA SER A 117 -2.33 13.71 -15.11
C SER A 117 -3.62 14.22 -15.72
N LYS A 118 -4.70 13.41 -15.80
CA LYS A 118 -6.11 13.85 -15.65
C LYS A 118 -7.04 12.70 -15.19
N ILE A 119 -7.48 12.83 -13.95
CA ILE A 119 -8.88 12.85 -13.47
C ILE A 119 -9.74 11.56 -13.54
N SER A 120 -10.14 11.18 -12.32
CA SER A 120 -11.28 10.35 -11.87
C SER A 120 -12.51 10.31 -12.77
N GLY A 121 -13.09 9.11 -12.94
CA GLY A 121 -14.41 8.89 -13.56
C GLY A 121 -15.01 7.54 -13.18
N ARG A 122 -16.05 7.60 -12.33
CA ARG A 122 -16.94 6.54 -11.81
C ARG A 122 -17.59 5.66 -12.91
N PRO A 123 -17.94 4.38 -12.66
CA PRO A 123 -18.68 3.56 -13.62
C PRO A 123 -20.19 3.83 -13.50
N VAL A 124 -20.87 4.01 -14.63
CA VAL A 124 -22.34 3.96 -14.73
C VAL A 124 -22.69 2.99 -15.85
N SER A 125 -23.66 2.15 -15.52
CA SER A 125 -24.28 1.03 -16.23
C SER A 125 -25.05 1.41 -17.52
N GLU A 126 -25.09 0.42 -18.42
CA GLU A 126 -25.91 0.18 -19.64
C GLU A 126 -27.40 0.65 -19.62
N PRO A 127 -28.14 0.80 -20.78
CA PRO A 127 -28.42 -0.26 -21.79
C PRO A 127 -28.60 0.22 -23.29
N PRO A 128 -28.98 -0.68 -24.25
CA PRO A 128 -28.72 -0.52 -25.70
C PRO A 128 -29.91 0.02 -26.52
N SER A 129 -29.64 0.69 -27.66
CA SER A 129 -30.67 1.06 -28.64
C SER A 129 -30.12 1.28 -30.05
N SER A 130 -30.68 0.50 -30.98
CA SER A 130 -31.10 0.81 -32.36
C SER A 130 -30.17 1.49 -33.40
N GLU A 131 -30.06 0.79 -34.53
CA GLU A 131 -29.82 1.22 -35.94
C GLU A 131 -30.53 2.55 -36.27
N GLU A 132 -30.12 3.50 -37.13
CA GLU A 132 -29.29 3.57 -38.35
C GLU A 132 -28.60 4.99 -38.48
N PRO A 133 -28.35 5.60 -39.66
CA PRO A 133 -27.03 5.86 -40.23
C PRO A 133 -26.61 7.34 -40.19
N MET A 134 -25.33 7.61 -40.51
CA MET A 134 -24.71 8.94 -40.63
C MET A 134 -24.38 9.67 -39.31
N GLN A 135 -23.47 9.11 -38.51
CA GLN A 135 -22.72 9.92 -37.54
C GLN A 135 -21.23 9.55 -37.57
N MET A 136 -20.51 10.18 -38.51
CA MET A 136 -19.05 10.22 -38.48
C MET A 136 -18.61 11.02 -37.24
N GLY A 137 -18.20 10.31 -36.19
CA GLY A 137 -17.52 10.93 -35.08
C GLY A 137 -17.77 10.23 -33.75
N ARG A 138 -16.83 9.34 -33.38
CA ARG A 138 -16.68 8.71 -32.06
C ARG A 138 -17.61 7.52 -31.77
N THR A 139 -17.44 6.43 -32.50
CA THR A 139 -17.90 5.11 -32.03
C THR A 139 -16.72 4.34 -31.44
N ARG A 140 -16.85 3.90 -30.18
CA ARG A 140 -15.99 2.86 -29.61
C ARG A 140 -16.24 1.61 -30.46
N LEU A 141 -15.20 1.09 -31.12
CA LEU A 141 -15.32 -0.17 -31.86
C LEU A 141 -15.80 -1.26 -30.91
N THR A 142 -16.78 -2.05 -31.35
CA THR A 142 -17.13 -3.28 -30.65
C THR A 142 -15.92 -4.22 -30.66
N PRO A 143 -15.77 -5.10 -29.65
CA PRO A 143 -14.66 -6.04 -29.60
C PRO A 143 -14.59 -6.93 -30.85
N GLU A 144 -15.73 -7.31 -31.40
CA GLU A 144 -15.85 -8.10 -32.63
C GLU A 144 -15.33 -7.35 -33.87
N GLU A 145 -15.73 -6.08 -34.02
CA GLU A 145 -15.26 -5.27 -35.15
C GLU A 145 -13.77 -4.93 -35.03
N ARG A 146 -13.28 -4.76 -33.81
CA ARG A 146 -11.85 -4.59 -33.54
C ARG A 146 -11.05 -5.81 -33.96
N GLU A 147 -11.52 -7.01 -33.62
CA GLU A 147 -10.84 -8.25 -33.98
C GLU A 147 -10.87 -8.49 -35.49
N TYR A 148 -12.00 -8.24 -36.13
CA TYR A 148 -12.11 -8.32 -37.60
C TYR A 148 -11.14 -7.35 -38.29
N ARG A 149 -11.08 -6.09 -37.86
CA ARG A 149 -10.14 -5.10 -38.41
C ARG A 149 -8.69 -5.49 -38.14
N GLN A 150 -8.40 -6.17 -37.03
CA GLN A 150 -7.06 -6.64 -36.70
C GLN A 150 -6.63 -7.80 -37.59
N LYS A 151 -7.51 -8.79 -37.79
CA LYS A 151 -7.26 -9.94 -38.67
C LYS A 151 -7.14 -9.53 -40.14
N SER A 152 -7.94 -8.56 -40.56
CA SER A 152 -7.98 -8.08 -41.95
C SER A 152 -7.00 -6.94 -42.24
N GLY A 153 -6.17 -6.52 -41.27
CA GLY A 153 -5.16 -5.46 -41.47
C GLY A 153 -5.74 -4.08 -41.80
N LEU A 154 -6.93 -3.78 -41.27
CA LEU A 154 -7.63 -2.52 -41.50
C LEU A 154 -7.31 -1.49 -40.40
N CYS A 155 -7.29 -0.21 -40.77
CA CYS A 155 -7.05 0.88 -39.83
C CYS A 155 -8.13 0.93 -38.73
N MET A 156 -7.71 0.94 -37.47
CA MET A 156 -8.63 0.99 -36.32
C MET A 156 -9.41 2.30 -36.19
N TYR A 157 -9.05 3.34 -36.95
CA TYR A 157 -9.74 4.63 -36.93
C TYR A 157 -10.74 4.77 -38.07
N CYS A 158 -10.31 4.57 -39.32
CA CYS A 158 -11.14 4.79 -40.51
C CYS A 158 -11.57 3.50 -41.24
N GLY A 159 -11.12 2.32 -40.80
CA GLY A 159 -11.52 1.03 -41.36
C GLY A 159 -10.93 0.69 -42.73
N THR A 160 -9.99 1.47 -43.27
CA THR A 160 -9.39 1.22 -44.59
C THR A 160 -8.07 0.45 -44.49
N ALA A 161 -7.78 -0.37 -45.50
CA ALA A 161 -6.57 -1.18 -45.58
C ALA A 161 -5.33 -0.33 -45.95
N GLY A 162 -4.14 -0.84 -45.61
CA GLY A 162 -2.87 -0.28 -46.05
C GLY A 162 -2.21 0.72 -45.11
N HIS A 163 -2.83 1.04 -43.96
CA HIS A 163 -2.20 1.87 -42.94
C HIS A 163 -2.77 1.60 -41.54
N PHE A 164 -2.02 1.98 -40.50
CA PHE A 164 -2.47 1.95 -39.11
C PHE A 164 -2.88 3.34 -38.63
N VAL A 165 -3.54 3.42 -37.47
CA VAL A 165 -4.07 4.67 -36.87
C VAL A 165 -3.06 5.81 -36.90
N ASN A 166 -1.79 5.53 -36.62
CA ASN A 166 -0.73 6.53 -36.56
C ASN A 166 -0.41 7.18 -37.91
N SER A 167 -0.76 6.52 -39.02
CA SER A 167 -0.58 6.98 -40.39
C SER A 167 -1.91 7.25 -41.08
N CYS A 168 -2.99 7.40 -40.31
CA CYS A 168 -4.33 7.56 -40.86
C CYS A 168 -4.54 8.98 -41.43
N PRO A 169 -4.83 9.11 -42.74
CA PRO A 169 -5.05 10.41 -43.36
C PRO A 169 -6.31 11.12 -42.82
N ALA A 170 -7.28 10.36 -42.28
CA ALA A 170 -8.46 10.92 -41.64
C ALA A 170 -8.13 11.62 -40.30
N LEU A 171 -7.11 11.14 -39.56
CA LEU A 171 -6.62 11.80 -38.34
C LEU A 171 -5.82 13.06 -38.65
N LEU A 172 -5.08 13.08 -39.76
CA LEU A 172 -4.29 14.22 -40.20
C LEU A 172 -5.16 15.37 -40.74
N LYS A 173 -6.25 15.06 -41.46
CA LYS A 173 -7.21 16.06 -41.94
C LYS A 173 -7.97 16.78 -40.82
N GLY A 174 -8.10 16.17 -39.64
CA GLY A 174 -8.74 16.79 -38.46
C GLY A 174 -7.92 17.89 -37.77
N ARG A 175 -6.62 18.00 -38.06
CA ARG A 175 -5.73 19.03 -37.45
C ARG A 175 -5.62 20.33 -38.27
N ALA A 176 -6.21 20.39 -39.46
CA ALA A 176 -6.08 21.52 -40.40
C ALA A 176 -7.33 22.42 -40.47
N ARG A 177 -8.02 22.62 -39.35
CA ARG A 177 -9.06 23.67 -39.21
C ARG A 177 -8.75 24.47 -37.94
N HIS A 178 -8.03 25.57 -38.14
CA HIS A 178 -8.01 26.71 -37.22
C HIS A 178 -9.27 27.52 -37.42
#